data_AF-A0AAW2W2D3-F1
#
_entry.id   AF-A0AAW2W2D3-F1
#
_cell.length_a   1.000
_cell.length_b   1.000
_cell.length_c   1.000
_cell.angle_alpha   90.00
_cell.angle_beta   90.00
_cell.angle_gamma   90.00
#
_symmetry.space_group_name_H-M   'P 1'
#
loop_
_entity.id
_entity.type
_entity.pdbx_description
1 polymer ?
#
loop_
_entity_poly.entity_id
_entity_poly.type
_entity_poly.pdbx_seq_one_letter_code
_entity_poly.pdbx_strand_id
1 'polypeptide(L)'
;MENISSTPQLTVTSTNSFLAAYKEANTTHSLHHTCKKNRLSKWTPPMAGMTKINFDSAVLQNGYEVGIRGVARDSSGSVLAWFSCRFWRQVDGKIAEALAAREAVDLAIHHGWSKVLIEGD
;
A
#
# COMPACT_ATOMS: atom_id res chain seq x y z
N MET A 1 18.98 18.34 4.30
CA MET A 1 17.98 18.16 5.36
C MET A 1 16.71 18.84 4.88
N GLU A 2 15.85 18.12 4.16
CA GLU A 2 14.60 18.70 3.67
C GLU A 2 13.49 18.47 4.70
N ASN A 3 13.06 19.57 5.31
CA ASN A 3 11.91 19.64 6.19
C ASN A 3 10.65 19.46 5.34
N ILE A 4 10.10 18.24 5.32
CA ILE A 4 8.77 18.00 4.73
C ILE A 4 7.74 18.43 5.78
N SER A 5 7.48 19.74 5.83
CA SER A 5 6.30 20.28 6.51
C SER A 5 5.07 19.88 5.71
N SER A 6 4.47 18.74 6.04
CA SER A 6 3.24 18.22 5.45
C SER A 6 2.07 19.17 5.78
N THR A 7 1.75 20.04 4.82
CA THR A 7 0.56 20.89 4.92
C THR A 7 -0.70 20.03 4.79
N PRO A 8 -1.76 20.30 5.56
CA PRO A 8 -2.99 19.49 5.58
C PRO A 8 -3.66 19.36 4.20
N GLN A 9 -3.42 20.33 3.30
CA GLN A 9 -3.91 20.33 1.93
C GLN A 9 -3.34 19.17 1.10
N LEU A 10 -2.04 18.85 1.22
CA LEU A 10 -1.41 17.75 0.49
C LEU A 10 -1.98 16.39 0.92
N THR A 11 -2.28 16.23 2.21
CA THR A 11 -2.92 15.03 2.76
C THR A 11 -4.34 14.86 2.19
N VAL A 12 -5.13 15.93 2.13
CA VAL A 12 -6.51 15.92 1.61
C VAL A 12 -6.54 15.67 0.11
N THR A 13 -5.67 16.30 -0.68
CA THR A 13 -5.60 16.07 -2.12
C THR A 13 -5.19 14.63 -2.42
N SER A 14 -4.17 14.11 -1.74
CA SER A 14 -3.70 12.74 -1.95
C SER A 14 -4.75 11.69 -1.57
N THR A 15 -5.46 11.90 -0.46
CA THR A 15 -6.54 10.99 -0.04
C THR A 15 -7.73 11.01 -0.99
N ASN A 16 -8.13 12.18 -1.50
CA ASN A 16 -9.24 12.29 -2.46
C ASN A 16 -8.91 11.69 -3.82
N SER A 17 -7.71 11.96 -4.37
CA SER A 17 -7.27 11.36 -5.64
C SER A 17 -7.18 9.84 -5.52
N PHE A 18 -6.69 9.34 -4.39
CA PHE A 18 -6.61 7.91 -4.14
C PHE A 18 -7.99 7.25 -3.99
N LEU A 19 -8.91 7.87 -3.25
CA LEU A 19 -10.29 7.40 -3.12
C LEU A 19 -11.00 7.37 -4.46
N ALA A 20 -10.76 8.36 -5.32
CA ALA A 20 -11.29 8.39 -6.68
C ALA A 20 -10.76 7.24 -7.54
N ALA A 21 -9.43 7.04 -7.56
CA ALA A 21 -8.80 5.93 -8.28
C ALA A 21 -9.29 4.55 -7.80
N TYR A 22 -9.44 4.35 -6.48
CA TYR A 22 -10.01 3.13 -5.91
C TYR A 22 -11.47 2.92 -6.36
N LYS A 23 -12.29 3.96 -6.35
CA LYS A 23 -13.68 3.87 -6.82
C LYS A 23 -13.75 3.55 -8.31
N GLU A 24 -12.88 4.15 -9.11
CA GLU A 24 -12.80 3.91 -10.56
C GLU A 24 -12.39 2.46 -10.87
N ALA A 25 -11.34 1.95 -10.23
CA ALA A 25 -10.89 0.57 -10.37
C ALA A 25 -11.98 -0.45 -10.00
N ASN A 26 -12.78 -0.15 -8.97
CA ASN A 26 -13.91 -1.00 -8.55
C ASN A 26 -15.16 -0.85 -9.43
N THR A 27 -15.29 0.23 -10.21
CA THR A 27 -16.43 0.41 -11.12
C THR A 27 -16.20 -0.37 -12.43
N THR A 28 -14.95 -0.46 -12.89
CA THR A 28 -14.60 -1.11 -14.17
C THR A 28 -14.55 -2.65 -14.08
N HIS A 29 -14.38 -3.22 -12.88
CA HIS A 29 -14.37 -4.68 -12.65
C HIS A 29 -15.77 -5.25 -12.33
N SER A 30 -16.75 -5.06 -13.21
CA SER A 30 -17.98 -5.89 -13.27
C SER A 30 -17.83 -7.04 -14.28
N LEU A 31 -16.60 -7.48 -14.57
CA LEU A 31 -16.40 -8.72 -15.29
C LEU A 31 -16.49 -9.88 -14.30
N HIS A 32 -17.39 -10.78 -14.64
CA HIS A 32 -17.80 -12.00 -13.97
C HIS A 32 -16.62 -12.96 -13.68
N HIS A 33 -15.67 -12.56 -12.85
CA HIS A 33 -14.83 -13.52 -12.15
C HIS A 33 -15.78 -14.26 -11.22
N THR A 34 -15.92 -15.56 -11.44
CA THR A 34 -16.34 -16.47 -10.38
C THR A 34 -15.26 -16.37 -9.30
N CYS A 35 -15.40 -15.35 -8.45
CA CYS A 35 -14.78 -15.28 -7.15
C CYS A 35 -15.28 -16.54 -6.45
N LYS A 36 -14.47 -17.61 -6.51
CA LYS A 36 -14.40 -18.52 -5.37
C LYS A 36 -14.39 -17.57 -4.19
N LYS A 37 -15.42 -17.63 -3.33
CA LYS A 37 -15.43 -16.93 -2.06
C LYS A 37 -14.18 -17.40 -1.33
N ASN A 38 -13.02 -16.82 -1.66
CA ASN A 38 -11.81 -16.90 -0.89
C ASN A 38 -12.31 -16.34 0.43
N ARG A 39 -12.41 -17.25 1.41
CA ARG A 39 -12.83 -16.93 2.76
C ARG A 39 -12.16 -15.61 3.06
N LEU A 40 -12.93 -14.52 3.22
CA LEU A 40 -12.40 -13.20 3.47
C LEU A 40 -11.29 -13.39 4.49
N SER A 41 -10.04 -13.28 4.05
CA SER A 41 -8.88 -13.52 4.89
C SER A 41 -8.90 -12.33 5.83
N LYS A 42 -9.59 -12.52 6.97
CA LYS A 42 -9.69 -11.50 8.00
C LYS A 42 -8.26 -11.16 8.35
N TRP A 43 -7.91 -9.89 8.23
CA TRP A 43 -6.61 -9.42 8.64
C TRP A 43 -6.30 -9.93 10.04
N THR A 44 -5.14 -10.54 10.22
CA THR A 44 -4.66 -11.03 11.51
C THR A 44 -3.50 -10.15 11.99
N PRO A 45 -3.52 -9.70 13.25
CA PRO A 45 -2.40 -8.94 13.80
C PRO A 45 -1.13 -9.81 13.86
N PRO A 46 0.06 -9.20 13.82
CA PRO A 46 1.31 -9.91 14.08
C PRO A 46 1.41 -10.33 15.56
N MET A 47 2.38 -11.20 15.88
CA MET A 47 2.70 -11.51 17.27
C MET A 47 3.20 -10.27 18.02
N ALA A 48 3.03 -10.27 19.34
CA ALA A 48 3.50 -9.16 20.19
C ALA A 48 5.00 -8.90 20.00
N GLY A 49 5.37 -7.62 19.91
CA GLY A 49 6.74 -7.20 19.64
C GLY A 49 7.20 -7.34 18.19
N MET A 50 6.28 -7.62 17.26
CA MET A 50 6.52 -7.55 15.82
C MET A 50 5.69 -6.45 15.16
N THR A 51 6.16 -5.96 14.02
CA THR A 51 5.44 -5.04 13.16
C THR A 51 5.00 -5.76 11.90
N LYS A 52 3.73 -5.65 11.50
CA LYS A 52 3.25 -6.11 10.19
C LYS A 52 3.18 -4.92 9.24
N ILE A 53 3.78 -5.03 8.06
CA ILE A 53 3.65 -4.05 6.98
C ILE A 53 2.86 -4.70 5.85
N ASN A 54 1.62 -4.25 5.68
CA ASN A 54 0.81 -4.60 4.53
C ASN A 54 1.08 -3.60 3.41
N PHE A 55 1.38 -4.06 2.21
CA PHE A 55 1.58 -3.20 1.03
C PHE A 55 0.70 -3.65 -0.12
N ASP A 56 0.55 -2.78 -1.11
CA ASP A 56 -0.19 -3.03 -2.35
C ASP A 56 0.26 -2.03 -3.41
N SER A 57 0.03 -2.36 -4.67
CA SER A 57 0.31 -1.52 -5.82
C SER A 57 -0.90 -1.38 -6.74
N ALA A 58 -0.88 -0.34 -7.57
CA ALA A 58 -1.89 -0.09 -8.57
C ALA A 58 -1.22 0.41 -9.84
N VAL A 59 -1.45 -0.28 -10.94
CA VAL A 59 -1.04 0.17 -12.27
C VAL A 59 -2.24 0.82 -12.94
N LEU A 60 -2.13 2.10 -13.25
CA LEU A 60 -3.17 2.92 -13.88
C LEU A 60 -2.76 3.30 -15.31
N GLN A 61 -3.68 3.97 -16.02
CA GLN A 61 -3.46 4.59 -17.33
C GLN A 61 -2.74 3.65 -18.31
N ASN A 62 -3.21 2.41 -18.43
CA ASN A 62 -2.67 1.40 -19.34
C ASN A 62 -1.17 1.08 -19.15
N GLY A 63 -0.68 1.12 -17.91
CA GLY A 63 0.68 0.69 -17.58
C GLY A 63 1.66 1.80 -17.24
N TYR A 64 1.31 3.07 -17.49
CA TYR A 64 2.27 4.18 -17.41
C TYR A 64 2.31 4.88 -16.05
N GLU A 65 1.27 4.72 -15.25
CA GLU A 65 1.20 5.31 -13.93
C GLU A 65 1.15 4.23 -12.86
N VAL A 66 1.96 4.39 -11.81
CA VAL A 66 2.06 3.43 -10.73
C VAL A 66 1.79 4.13 -9.41
N GLY A 67 0.83 3.63 -8.66
CA GLY A 67 0.65 3.92 -7.25
C GLY A 67 1.18 2.76 -6.42
N ILE A 68 1.93 3.04 -5.36
CA ILE A 68 2.33 2.05 -4.35
C ILE A 68 2.02 2.58 -2.96
N ARG A 69 1.66 1.68 -2.04
CA ARG A 69 1.32 2.06 -0.67
C ARG A 69 1.67 0.97 0.31
N GLY A 70 1.83 1.35 1.57
CA GLY A 70 1.95 0.40 2.66
C GLY A 70 1.59 0.99 4.00
N VAL A 71 1.15 0.13 4.92
CA VAL A 71 0.75 0.49 6.28
C VAL A 71 1.39 -0.48 7.26
N ALA A 72 2.17 0.06 8.19
CA ALA A 72 2.79 -0.67 9.29
C ALA A 72 1.90 -0.63 10.53
N ARG A 73 1.64 -1.79 11.13
CA ARG A 73 0.84 -1.94 12.37
C ARG A 73 1.52 -2.82 13.39
N ASP A 74 1.30 -2.52 14.67
CA ASP A 74 1.69 -3.40 15.78
C ASP A 74 0.65 -4.52 16.02
N SER A 75 0.90 -5.34 17.04
CA SER A 75 0.01 -6.44 17.45
C SER A 75 -1.35 -5.97 18.01
N SER A 76 -1.48 -4.71 18.42
CA SER A 76 -2.77 -4.11 18.82
C SER A 76 -3.58 -3.60 17.62
N GLY A 77 -2.97 -3.59 16.43
CA GLY A 77 -3.55 -3.03 15.21
C GLY A 77 -3.33 -1.52 15.06
N SER A 78 -2.60 -0.90 15.99
CA SER A 78 -2.24 0.52 15.93
C SER A 78 -1.29 0.79 14.78
N VAL A 79 -1.57 1.85 14.01
CA VAL A 79 -0.74 2.25 12.88
C VAL A 79 0.52 2.91 13.41
N LEU A 80 1.68 2.39 13.02
CA LEU A 80 2.99 2.91 13.42
C LEU A 80 3.57 3.86 12.36
N ALA A 81 3.41 3.51 11.08
CA ALA A 81 3.85 4.31 9.95
C ALA A 81 3.10 3.88 8.68
N TRP A 82 3.24 4.67 7.61
CA TRP A 82 2.67 4.37 6.30
C TRP A 82 3.45 5.10 5.20
N PHE A 83 3.32 4.64 3.96
CA PHE A 83 3.75 5.37 2.78
C PHE A 83 2.69 5.31 1.69
N SER A 84 2.71 6.31 0.81
CA SER A 84 1.91 6.35 -0.41
C SER A 84 2.66 7.17 -1.45
N CYS A 85 3.01 6.54 -2.57
CA CYS A 85 3.79 7.15 -3.62
C CYS A 85 3.11 6.91 -4.97
N ARG A 86 3.25 7.89 -5.86
CA ARG A 86 2.76 7.81 -7.23
C ARG A 86 3.84 8.31 -8.18
N PHE A 87 4.12 7.54 -9.23
CA PHE A 87 5.14 7.90 -10.21
C PHE A 87 4.78 7.39 -11.60
N TRP A 88 5.40 8.01 -12.60
CA TRP A 88 5.24 7.64 -13.99
C TRP A 88 6.32 6.66 -14.40
N ARG A 89 5.95 5.42 -14.70
CA ARG A 89 6.84 4.39 -15.20
C ARG A 89 6.02 3.30 -15.86
N GLN A 90 6.43 2.89 -17.05
CA GLN A 90 5.83 1.74 -17.70
C GLN A 90 6.27 0.44 -17.01
N VAL A 91 5.36 -0.19 -16.26
CA VAL A 91 5.59 -1.47 -15.58
C VAL A 91 4.34 -2.34 -15.66
N ASP A 92 4.50 -3.64 -15.47
CA ASP A 92 3.38 -4.53 -15.19
C ASP A 92 3.05 -4.57 -13.69
N GLY A 93 1.93 -5.23 -13.34
CA GLY A 93 1.48 -5.34 -11.95
C GLY A 93 2.48 -6.05 -11.04
N LYS A 94 3.24 -7.04 -11.53
CA LYS A 94 4.20 -7.77 -10.70
C LYS A 94 5.40 -6.90 -10.32
N ILE A 95 5.87 -6.09 -11.26
CA ILE A 95 6.94 -5.14 -11.01
C ILE A 95 6.44 -4.03 -10.08
N ALA A 96 5.20 -3.55 -10.25
CA ALA A 96 4.60 -2.58 -9.35
C ALA A 96 4.51 -3.11 -7.91
N GLU A 97 4.10 -4.37 -7.74
CA GLU A 97 3.99 -5.02 -6.43
C GLU A 97 5.37 -5.23 -5.79
N ALA A 98 6.37 -5.63 -6.58
CA ALA A 98 7.75 -5.71 -6.11
C ALA A 98 8.33 -4.35 -5.68
N LEU A 99 7.93 -3.25 -6.33
CA LEU A 99 8.31 -1.90 -5.92
C LEU A 99 7.63 -1.51 -4.59
N ALA A 100 6.36 -1.85 -4.40
CA ALA A 100 5.66 -1.64 -3.14
C ALA A 100 6.30 -2.47 -2.00
N ALA A 101 6.67 -3.72 -2.26
CA ALA A 101 7.38 -4.58 -1.32
C ALA A 101 8.74 -3.99 -0.91
N ARG A 102 9.49 -3.45 -1.88
CA ARG A 102 10.77 -2.77 -1.62
C ARG A 102 10.58 -1.57 -0.70
N GLU A 103 9.61 -0.70 -0.97
CA GLU A 103 9.34 0.46 -0.10
C GLU A 103 8.87 0.04 1.30
N ALA A 104 8.17 -1.09 1.44
CA ALA A 104 7.83 -1.65 2.75
C ALA A 104 9.08 -2.09 3.55
N VAL A 105 10.07 -2.70 2.87
CA VAL A 105 11.38 -3.04 3.49
C VAL A 105 12.14 -1.77 3.86
N ASP A 106 12.19 -0.78 2.97
CA ASP A 106 12.88 0.48 3.23
C ASP A 106 12.25 1.24 4.41
N LEU A 107 10.91 1.23 4.54
CA LEU A 107 10.20 1.76 5.70
C LEU A 107 10.63 1.05 7.01
N ALA A 108 10.73 -0.29 6.99
CA ALA A 108 11.16 -1.06 8.15
C ALA A 108 12.60 -0.73 8.59
N ILE A 109 13.51 -0.62 7.62
CA ILE A 109 14.91 -0.25 7.85
C ILE A 109 14.98 1.15 8.43
N HIS A 110 14.26 2.11 7.84
CA HIS A 110 14.24 3.51 8.29
C HIS A 110 13.80 3.64 9.75
N HIS A 111 12.82 2.85 10.19
CA HIS A 111 12.34 2.85 11.58
C HIS A 111 13.13 1.93 12.51
N GLY A 112 14.14 1.21 12.03
CA GLY A 112 14.97 0.30 12.84
C GLY A 112 14.21 -0.91 13.37
N TRP A 113 13.12 -1.33 12.70
CA TRP A 113 12.35 -2.49 13.13
C TRP A 113 13.07 -3.80 12.76
N SER A 114 13.38 -4.62 13.75
CA SER A 114 14.14 -5.87 13.57
C SER A 114 13.27 -7.13 13.44
N LYS A 115 11.98 -7.06 13.80
CA LYS A 115 11.02 -8.16 13.72
C LYS A 115 9.80 -7.74 12.92
N VAL A 116 9.82 -7.98 11.61
CA VAL A 116 8.82 -7.47 10.67
C VAL A 116 8.18 -8.62 9.88
N LEU A 117 6.87 -8.58 9.73
CA LEU A 117 6.13 -9.39 8.76
C LEU A 117 5.72 -8.50 7.59
N ILE A 118 6.11 -8.87 6.38
CA ILE A 118 5.77 -8.15 5.15
C ILE A 118 4.73 -8.96 4.38
N GLU A 119 3.63 -8.32 3.97
CA GLU A 119 2.45 -8.98 3.38
C GLU A 119 1.90 -8.14 2.22
N GLY A 120 1.82 -8.72 1.02
CA GLY A 120 1.24 -8.15 -0.21
C GLY A 120 0.41 -9.21 -0.94
N ASP A 121 -0.06 -8.93 -2.16
CA ASP A 121 -0.99 -9.80 -2.92
C ASP A 121 -0.34 -10.85 -3.86
#